data_AF-A0A7H9VGG7-F1
#
_entry.id   AF-A0A7H9VGG7-F1
#
_cell.length_a   1.000
_cell.length_b   1.000
_cell.length_c   1.000
_cell.angle_alpha   90.00
_cell.angle_beta   90.00
_cell.angle_gamma   90.00
#
_symmetry.space_group_name_H-M   'P 1'
#
loop_
_entity.id
_entity.type
_entity.pdbx_description
1 polymer ?
#
loop_
_entity_poly.entity_id
_entity_poly.type
_entity_poly.pdbx_seq_one_letter_code
_entity_poly.pdbx_strand_id
1 'polypeptide(L)'
;MSSAVFGMHNFRIPGQAPKDVADLLPDEARAKLIALRDERDDLLATTRSATDSYIEATKVKQDCEQRVRELTDHNVAARYGTEIQSEDSNPVKVARAELALALDELKRITEKRDVRNHRWNHVANIVQSAERYLDSVSEPLAPFTGTVKKASSLDAARKTIDSLRADRQQVQAAPFPSSKVKQAIRSQVDALAAQGRPDLFGAVEYGAPVGWPKTLLTIPSSGLMLNDDKRTSMIGSARTETVDTMALFAWVHRDALLAALDKELAEVADDDAALDDATRAKKLQQIAEALLDAERADCALVAAGNDTMAYRIDTDPRALLGIVGPAGKDD
;
A
#
# COMPACT_ATOMS: atom_id res chain seq x y z
N MET A 1 23.96 -15.24 -4.77
CA MET A 1 23.04 -16.39 -4.62
C MET A 1 21.74 -15.86 -4.03
N SER A 2 20.83 -15.44 -4.92
CA SER A 2 19.52 -14.89 -4.53
C SER A 2 18.55 -16.07 -4.38
N SER A 3 18.19 -16.39 -3.14
CA SER A 3 17.20 -17.41 -2.84
C SER A 3 15.83 -16.86 -3.20
N ALA A 4 15.33 -17.22 -4.39
CA ALA A 4 13.94 -16.95 -4.76
C ALA A 4 13.05 -17.78 -3.83
N VAL A 5 12.53 -17.15 -2.78
CA VAL A 5 11.47 -17.69 -1.94
C VAL A 5 10.22 -17.73 -2.82
N PHE A 6 10.03 -18.85 -3.51
CA PHE A 6 8.75 -19.20 -4.12
C PHE A 6 7.71 -19.12 -3.01
N GLY A 7 6.83 -18.11 -3.08
CA GLY A 7 5.71 -17.97 -2.17
C GLY A 7 4.89 -19.25 -2.25
N MET A 8 5.04 -20.12 -1.25
CA MET A 8 4.24 -21.32 -1.08
C MET A 8 2.79 -20.88 -0.93
N HIS A 9 2.07 -20.82 -2.06
CA HIS A 9 0.63 -20.83 -2.04
C HIS A 9 0.24 -22.14 -1.36
N ASN A 10 -0.43 -22.04 -0.22
CA ASN A 10 -0.86 -23.16 0.61
C ASN A 10 -1.34 -24.31 -0.27
N PHE A 11 -0.51 -25.35 -0.39
CA PHE A 11 -0.79 -26.53 -1.20
C PHE A 11 -1.92 -27.27 -0.48
N ARG A 12 -3.16 -27.01 -0.92
CA ARG A 12 -4.36 -27.56 -0.31
C ARG A 12 -4.37 -29.06 -0.56
N ILE A 13 -4.26 -29.86 0.51
CA ILE A 13 -4.35 -31.31 0.41
C ILE A 13 -5.76 -31.66 -0.09
N PRO A 14 -5.89 -32.37 -1.23
CA PRO A 14 -7.19 -32.78 -1.74
C PRO A 14 -7.93 -33.63 -0.69
N GLY A 15 -9.13 -33.20 -0.28
CA GLY A 15 -9.98 -33.91 0.67
C GLY A 15 -10.01 -33.34 2.09
N GLN A 16 -9.14 -32.38 2.44
CA GLN A 16 -9.29 -31.64 3.68
C GLN A 16 -10.31 -30.51 3.48
N ALA A 17 -11.36 -30.50 4.31
CA ALA A 17 -12.29 -29.37 4.35
C ALA A 17 -11.49 -28.06 4.52
N PRO A 18 -11.89 -26.93 3.89
CA PRO A 18 -11.28 -25.65 4.20
C PRO A 18 -11.28 -25.48 5.72
N LYS A 19 -10.10 -25.44 6.34
CA LYS A 19 -9.98 -25.00 7.71
C LYS A 19 -10.39 -23.53 7.70
N ASP A 20 -11.47 -23.18 8.40
CA ASP A 20 -11.84 -21.78 8.53
C ASP A 20 -10.73 -21.11 9.35
N VAL A 21 -10.29 -19.93 8.94
CA VAL A 21 -9.31 -19.12 9.69
C VAL A 21 -9.81 -18.83 11.11
N ALA A 22 -11.13 -18.82 11.32
CA ALA A 22 -11.76 -18.68 12.62
C ALA A 22 -11.48 -19.86 13.58
N ASP A 23 -11.06 -21.03 13.07
CA ASP A 23 -10.70 -22.20 13.88
C ASP A 23 -9.32 -22.05 14.57
N LEU A 24 -8.57 -21.00 14.24
CA LEU A 24 -7.32 -20.62 14.92
C LEU A 24 -7.57 -19.76 16.18
N LEU A 25 -8.80 -19.28 16.37
CA LEU A 25 -9.15 -18.34 17.42
C LEU A 25 -9.68 -19.02 18.69
N PRO A 26 -9.43 -18.43 19.88
CA PRO A 26 -10.19 -18.73 21.09
C PRO A 26 -11.69 -18.48 20.90
N ASP A 27 -12.54 -19.16 21.67
CA ASP A 27 -14.00 -19.13 21.50
C ASP A 27 -14.61 -17.72 21.48
N GLU A 28 -14.19 -16.83 22.40
CA GLU A 28 -14.70 -15.45 22.45
C GLU A 28 -14.30 -14.64 21.20
N ALA A 29 -13.04 -14.76 20.77
CA ALA A 29 -12.54 -14.09 19.58
C ALA A 29 -13.19 -14.64 18.30
N ARG A 30 -13.43 -15.96 18.26
CA ARG A 30 -14.15 -16.65 17.19
C ARG A 30 -15.59 -16.14 17.08
N ALA A 31 -16.31 -16.06 18.19
CA ALA A 31 -17.66 -15.53 18.24
C ALA A 31 -17.70 -14.06 17.76
N LYS A 32 -16.71 -13.25 18.15
CA LYS A 32 -16.59 -11.86 17.69
C LYS A 32 -16.35 -11.76 16.18
N LEU A 33 -15.47 -12.57 15.60
CA LEU A 33 -15.22 -12.57 14.16
C LEU A 33 -16.47 -13.01 13.37
N ILE A 34 -17.19 -14.03 13.85
CA ILE A 34 -18.44 -14.47 13.23
C ILE A 34 -19.48 -13.35 13.26
N ALA A 35 -19.66 -12.68 14.40
CA ALA A 35 -20.59 -11.55 14.49
C ALA A 35 -20.23 -10.41 13.51
N LEU A 36 -18.94 -10.12 13.30
CA LEU A 36 -18.50 -9.12 12.31
C LEU A 36 -18.76 -9.58 10.86
N ARG A 37 -18.62 -10.88 10.57
CA ARG A 37 -18.98 -11.45 9.25
C ARG A 37 -20.49 -11.35 9.01
N ASP A 38 -21.30 -11.66 10.01
CA ASP A 38 -22.76 -11.56 9.94
C ASP A 38 -23.18 -10.09 9.72
N GLU A 39 -22.62 -9.14 10.48
CA GLU A 39 -22.89 -7.71 10.27
C GLU A 39 -22.51 -7.25 8.86
N ARG A 40 -21.34 -7.68 8.36
CA ARG A 40 -20.91 -7.37 6.99
C ARG A 40 -21.93 -7.87 5.95
N ASP A 41 -22.43 -9.08 6.12
CA ASP A 41 -23.34 -9.73 5.16
C ASP A 41 -24.74 -9.09 5.21
N ASP A 42 -25.22 -8.72 6.41
CA ASP A 42 -26.45 -7.92 6.59
C ASP A 42 -26.33 -6.53 5.93
N LEU A 43 -25.20 -5.85 6.13
CA LEU A 43 -24.91 -4.57 5.49
C LEU A 43 -24.82 -4.70 3.97
N LEU A 44 -24.27 -5.81 3.46
CA LEU A 44 -24.23 -6.09 2.03
C LEU A 44 -25.65 -6.24 1.47
N ALA A 45 -26.53 -6.97 2.14
CA ALA A 45 -27.92 -7.15 1.73
C ALA A 45 -28.66 -5.81 1.62
N THR A 46 -28.53 -4.94 2.62
CA THR A 46 -29.15 -3.60 2.60
C THR A 46 -28.54 -2.65 1.56
N THR A 47 -27.25 -2.83 1.26
CA THR A 47 -26.51 -2.07 0.25
C THR A 47 -26.91 -2.46 -1.18
N ARG A 48 -27.15 -3.75 -1.43
CA ARG A 48 -27.66 -4.24 -2.71
C ARG A 48 -29.01 -3.61 -3.04
N SER A 49 -29.96 -3.61 -2.11
CA SER A 49 -31.26 -2.94 -2.29
C SER A 49 -31.14 -1.45 -2.60
N ALA A 50 -30.18 -0.74 -1.99
CA ALA A 50 -29.93 0.68 -2.29
C ALA A 50 -29.31 0.86 -3.69
N THR A 51 -28.45 -0.07 -4.10
CA THR A 51 -27.83 -0.08 -5.43
C THR A 51 -28.86 -0.33 -6.51
N ASP A 52 -29.78 -1.27 -6.30
CA ASP A 52 -30.89 -1.53 -7.23
C ASP A 52 -31.77 -0.29 -7.39
N SER A 53 -32.11 0.37 -6.27
CA SER A 53 -32.88 1.63 -6.28
C SER A 53 -32.14 2.74 -7.05
N TYR A 54 -30.82 2.81 -6.92
CA TYR A 54 -29.99 3.76 -7.66
C TYR A 54 -29.95 3.48 -9.17
N ILE A 55 -29.88 2.20 -9.56
CA ILE A 55 -29.93 1.80 -10.97
C ILE A 55 -31.27 2.22 -11.59
N GLU A 56 -32.39 1.92 -10.90
CA GLU A 56 -33.72 2.31 -11.37
C GLU A 56 -33.88 3.83 -11.47
N ALA A 57 -33.43 4.60 -10.46
CA ALA A 57 -33.48 6.06 -10.52
C ALA A 57 -32.60 6.64 -11.64
N THR A 58 -31.45 6.03 -11.89
CA THR A 58 -30.57 6.43 -12.99
C THR A 58 -31.24 6.18 -14.35
N LYS A 59 -31.94 5.06 -14.50
CA LYS A 59 -32.72 4.74 -15.70
C LYS A 59 -33.86 5.74 -15.91
N VAL A 60 -34.65 6.04 -14.89
CA VAL A 60 -35.72 7.05 -14.95
C VAL A 60 -35.15 8.42 -15.37
N LYS A 61 -34.03 8.83 -14.79
CA LYS A 61 -33.33 10.06 -15.17
C LYS A 61 -32.90 10.04 -16.64
N GLN A 62 -32.35 8.93 -17.13
CA GLN A 62 -31.96 8.78 -18.54
C GLN A 62 -33.17 8.85 -19.48
N ASP A 63 -34.29 8.21 -19.13
CA ASP A 63 -35.53 8.25 -19.90
C ASP A 63 -36.10 9.68 -19.97
N CYS A 64 -36.11 10.42 -18.85
CA CYS A 64 -36.52 11.83 -18.83
C CYS A 64 -35.57 12.73 -19.65
N GLU A 65 -34.26 12.51 -19.57
CA GLU A 65 -33.28 13.25 -20.40
C GLU A 65 -33.48 12.98 -21.89
N GLN A 66 -33.67 11.71 -22.25
CA GLN A 66 -33.94 11.29 -23.62
C GLN A 66 -35.23 11.93 -24.13
N ARG A 67 -36.27 11.98 -23.29
CA ARG A 67 -37.54 12.64 -23.63
C ARG A 67 -37.37 14.14 -23.88
N VAL A 68 -36.58 14.84 -23.06
CA VAL A 68 -36.26 16.26 -23.31
C VAL A 68 -35.53 16.40 -24.65
N ARG A 69 -34.53 15.54 -24.93
CA ARG A 69 -33.77 15.58 -26.19
C ARG A 69 -34.63 15.30 -27.43
N GLU A 70 -35.56 14.35 -27.36
CA GLU A 70 -36.50 14.07 -28.44
C GLU A 70 -37.36 15.28 -28.81
N LEU A 71 -37.67 16.14 -27.84
CA LEU A 71 -38.49 17.34 -28.05
C LEU A 71 -37.67 18.55 -28.50
N THR A 72 -36.38 18.64 -28.16
CA THR A 72 -35.55 19.85 -28.39
C THR A 72 -34.42 19.67 -29.41
N ASP A 73 -33.85 18.48 -29.58
CA ASP A 73 -32.71 18.21 -30.48
C ASP A 73 -33.18 17.68 -31.84
N HIS A 74 -32.86 18.40 -32.91
CA HIS A 74 -33.24 18.05 -34.29
C HIS A 74 -32.81 16.63 -34.70
N ASN A 75 -31.58 16.23 -34.35
CA ASN A 75 -31.04 14.94 -34.75
C ASN A 75 -31.70 13.78 -34.01
N VAL A 76 -32.06 14.00 -32.74
CA VAL A 76 -32.73 12.99 -31.92
C VAL A 76 -34.21 12.90 -32.33
N ALA A 77 -34.90 14.03 -32.47
CA ALA A 77 -36.28 14.12 -32.92
C ALA A 77 -36.51 13.38 -34.25
N ALA A 78 -35.63 13.60 -35.24
CA ALA A 78 -35.69 12.94 -36.54
C ALA A 78 -35.56 11.41 -36.47
N ARG A 79 -34.75 10.87 -35.53
CA ARG A 79 -34.59 9.41 -35.36
C ARG A 79 -35.84 8.73 -34.78
N TYR A 80 -36.60 9.44 -33.96
CA TYR A 80 -37.81 8.93 -33.31
C TYR A 80 -39.11 9.42 -33.98
N GLY A 81 -39.01 10.12 -35.11
CA GLY A 81 -40.17 10.66 -35.84
C GLY A 81 -40.99 11.68 -35.03
N THR A 82 -40.35 12.39 -34.09
CA THR A 82 -41.00 13.40 -33.24
C THR A 82 -40.79 14.78 -33.86
N GLU A 83 -41.83 15.64 -33.82
CA GLU A 83 -41.69 17.04 -34.24
C GLU A 83 -41.01 17.88 -33.15
N ILE A 84 -40.01 18.66 -33.55
CA ILE A 84 -39.30 19.58 -32.65
C ILE A 84 -40.30 20.58 -32.10
N GLN A 85 -40.31 20.70 -30.78
CA GLN A 85 -41.15 21.66 -30.09
C GLN A 85 -40.33 22.89 -29.70
N SER A 86 -40.99 24.05 -29.64
CA SER A 86 -40.36 25.26 -29.08
C SER A 86 -39.99 25.02 -27.61
N GLU A 87 -38.90 25.64 -27.17
CA GLU A 87 -38.43 25.70 -25.78
C GLU A 87 -39.54 26.13 -24.80
N ASP A 88 -40.46 26.98 -25.25
CA ASP A 88 -41.58 27.49 -24.45
C ASP A 88 -42.84 26.62 -24.49
N SER A 89 -42.85 25.57 -25.30
CA SER A 89 -44.00 24.68 -25.45
C SER A 89 -44.32 23.95 -24.13
N ASN A 90 -45.60 23.68 -23.90
CA ASN A 90 -46.04 22.95 -22.71
C ASN A 90 -45.37 21.55 -22.58
N PRO A 91 -45.22 20.74 -23.66
CA PRO A 91 -44.55 19.45 -23.57
C PRO A 91 -43.09 19.52 -23.10
N VAL A 92 -42.32 20.51 -23.56
CA VAL A 92 -40.92 20.70 -23.12
C VAL A 92 -40.85 21.11 -21.65
N LYS A 93 -41.75 21.99 -21.20
CA LYS A 93 -41.83 22.42 -19.79
C LYS A 93 -42.16 21.25 -18.86
N VAL A 94 -43.11 20.39 -19.25
CA VAL A 94 -43.47 19.18 -18.48
C VAL A 94 -42.30 18.20 -18.43
N ALA A 95 -41.68 17.86 -19.57
CA ALA A 95 -40.55 16.93 -19.60
C ALA A 95 -39.34 17.42 -18.77
N ARG A 96 -39.09 18.74 -18.76
CA ARG A 96 -38.06 19.34 -17.89
C ARG A 96 -38.41 19.29 -16.41
N ALA A 97 -39.68 19.49 -16.06
CA ALA A 97 -40.13 19.36 -14.69
C ALA A 97 -40.00 17.89 -14.19
N GLU A 98 -40.35 16.92 -15.04
CA GLU A 98 -40.15 15.49 -14.75
C GLU A 98 -38.66 15.15 -14.58
N LEU A 99 -37.80 15.67 -15.46
CA LEU A 99 -36.35 15.50 -15.32
C LEU A 99 -35.83 16.12 -14.00
N ALA A 100 -36.32 17.30 -13.61
CA ALA A 100 -35.94 17.91 -12.35
C ALA A 100 -36.32 17.04 -11.14
N LEU A 101 -37.55 16.49 -11.13
CA LEU A 101 -37.99 15.56 -10.10
C LEU A 101 -37.15 14.27 -10.07
N ALA A 102 -36.80 13.72 -11.24
CA ALA A 102 -35.94 12.54 -11.34
C ALA A 102 -34.51 12.80 -10.82
N LEU A 103 -33.96 14.00 -11.06
CA LEU A 103 -32.66 14.41 -10.53
C LEU A 103 -32.67 14.55 -9.01
N ASP A 104 -33.72 15.16 -8.43
CA ASP A 104 -33.88 15.29 -6.98
C ASP A 104 -34.00 13.93 -6.30
N GLU A 105 -34.77 13.01 -6.90
CA GLU A 105 -34.91 11.64 -6.39
C GLU A 105 -33.61 10.84 -6.51
N LEU A 106 -32.89 10.96 -7.63
CA LEU A 106 -31.57 10.35 -7.80
C LEU A 106 -30.58 10.86 -6.75
N LYS A 107 -30.58 12.16 -6.46
CA LYS A 107 -29.75 12.75 -5.39
C LYS A 107 -30.08 12.14 -4.04
N ARG A 108 -31.37 12.08 -3.68
CA ARG A 108 -31.83 11.49 -2.42
C ARG A 108 -31.45 10.01 -2.28
N ILE A 109 -31.54 9.23 -3.36
CA ILE A 109 -31.13 7.81 -3.36
C ILE A 109 -29.61 7.68 -3.27
N THR A 110 -28.86 8.54 -3.97
CA THR A 110 -27.39 8.57 -3.93
C THR A 110 -26.89 8.79 -2.51
N GLU A 111 -27.41 9.81 -1.81
CA GLU A 111 -27.05 10.08 -0.41
C GLU A 111 -27.31 8.87 0.51
N LYS A 112 -28.47 8.23 0.38
CA LYS A 112 -28.81 7.00 1.15
C LYS A 112 -27.87 5.84 0.82
N ARG A 113 -27.56 5.63 -0.46
CA ARG A 113 -26.66 4.58 -0.93
C ARG A 113 -25.25 4.81 -0.41
N ASP A 114 -24.74 6.03 -0.48
CA ASP A 114 -23.37 6.36 -0.08
C ASP A 114 -23.15 6.16 1.42
N VAL A 115 -24.13 6.51 2.27
CA VAL A 115 -24.10 6.21 3.72
C VAL A 115 -24.02 4.70 3.99
N ARG A 116 -24.83 3.88 3.28
CA ARG A 116 -24.82 2.42 3.42
C ARG A 116 -23.53 1.79 2.90
N ASN A 117 -23.08 2.21 1.72
CA ASN A 117 -21.83 1.79 1.10
C ASN A 117 -20.64 2.08 2.02
N HIS A 118 -20.59 3.28 2.61
CA HIS A 118 -19.51 3.65 3.54
C HIS A 118 -19.49 2.70 4.74
N ARG A 119 -20.63 2.42 5.37
CA ARG A 119 -20.72 1.50 6.50
C ARG A 119 -20.34 0.05 6.11
N TRP A 120 -20.85 -0.44 4.98
CA TRP A 120 -20.51 -1.78 4.48
C TRP A 120 -19.00 -1.92 4.19
N ASN A 121 -18.42 -0.98 3.44
CA ASN A 121 -16.99 -0.98 3.13
C ASN A 121 -16.15 -0.95 4.41
N HIS A 122 -16.57 -0.17 5.41
CA HIS A 122 -15.89 -0.07 6.68
C HIS A 122 -15.81 -1.42 7.41
N VAL A 123 -16.94 -2.10 7.62
CA VAL A 123 -16.96 -3.42 8.28
C VAL A 123 -16.27 -4.49 7.42
N ALA A 124 -16.46 -4.45 6.09
CA ALA A 124 -15.80 -5.38 5.18
C ALA A 124 -14.28 -5.30 5.25
N ASN A 125 -13.72 -4.10 5.34
CA ASN A 125 -12.27 -3.89 5.47
C ASN A 125 -11.73 -4.39 6.82
N ILE A 126 -12.48 -4.21 7.91
CA ILE A 126 -12.13 -4.74 9.23
C ILE A 126 -12.07 -6.27 9.20
N VAL A 127 -13.12 -6.92 8.67
CA VAL A 127 -13.17 -8.38 8.54
C VAL A 127 -12.03 -8.88 7.67
N GLN A 128 -11.81 -8.26 6.51
CA GLN A 128 -10.74 -8.66 5.59
C GLN A 128 -9.34 -8.50 6.21
N SER A 129 -9.10 -7.43 6.97
CA SER A 129 -7.84 -7.20 7.68
C SER A 129 -7.60 -8.31 8.72
N ALA A 130 -8.63 -8.65 9.50
CA ALA A 130 -8.56 -9.72 10.48
C ALA A 130 -8.30 -11.09 9.85
N GLU A 131 -9.01 -11.43 8.77
CA GLU A 131 -8.81 -12.70 8.06
C GLU A 131 -7.43 -12.80 7.42
N ARG A 132 -6.93 -11.70 6.80
CA ARG A 132 -5.57 -11.66 6.23
C ARG A 132 -4.49 -11.88 7.30
N TYR A 133 -4.68 -11.32 8.50
CA TYR A 133 -3.79 -11.58 9.63
C TYR A 133 -3.83 -13.05 10.03
N LEU A 134 -5.01 -13.64 10.18
CA LEU A 134 -5.16 -15.05 10.56
C LEU A 134 -4.60 -16.02 9.52
N ASP A 135 -4.74 -15.70 8.23
CA ASP A 135 -4.11 -16.45 7.13
C ASP A 135 -2.56 -16.42 7.21
N SER A 136 -1.99 -15.40 7.83
CA SER A 136 -0.53 -15.28 7.99
C SER A 136 0.03 -16.07 9.18
N VAL A 137 -0.83 -16.54 10.08
CA VAL A 137 -0.47 -17.27 11.29
C VAL A 137 -0.73 -18.77 11.11
N SER A 138 0.27 -19.60 11.43
CA SER A 138 0.16 -21.06 11.31
C SER A 138 -0.31 -21.76 12.59
N GLU A 139 -0.17 -21.11 13.75
CA GLU A 139 -0.40 -21.70 15.06
C GLU A 139 -1.69 -21.15 15.72
N PRO A 140 -2.38 -21.95 16.54
CA PRO A 140 -3.51 -21.46 17.33
C PRO A 140 -3.13 -20.26 18.21
N LEU A 141 -3.99 -19.25 18.25
CA LEU A 141 -3.76 -18.01 18.99
C LEU A 141 -4.33 -18.11 20.41
N ALA A 142 -3.72 -17.41 21.35
CA ALA A 142 -4.18 -17.37 22.75
C ALA A 142 -5.03 -16.11 23.03
N PRO A 143 -6.00 -16.17 23.96
CA PRO A 143 -6.74 -14.99 24.38
C PRO A 143 -5.84 -14.01 25.11
N PHE A 144 -6.09 -12.71 24.94
CA PHE A 144 -5.40 -11.67 25.71
C PHE A 144 -5.98 -11.60 27.13
N THR A 145 -5.18 -11.99 28.12
CA THR A 145 -5.57 -11.97 29.54
C THR A 145 -5.04 -10.75 30.30
N GLY A 146 -4.44 -9.78 29.59
CA GLY A 146 -3.88 -8.58 30.20
C GLY A 146 -4.94 -7.53 30.54
N THR A 147 -4.60 -6.60 31.44
CA THR A 147 -5.48 -5.48 31.79
C THR A 147 -5.42 -4.42 30.70
N VAL A 148 -6.56 -4.13 30.05
CA VAL A 148 -6.68 -3.01 29.10
C VAL A 148 -6.56 -1.69 29.86
N LYS A 149 -5.61 -0.83 29.46
CA LYS A 149 -5.46 0.51 30.03
C LYS A 149 -6.72 1.33 29.71
N LYS A 150 -7.38 1.86 30.74
CA LYS A 150 -8.59 2.67 30.56
C LYS A 150 -8.24 4.04 29.98
N ALA A 151 -8.64 4.30 28.74
CA ALA A 151 -8.68 5.65 28.20
C ALA A 151 -9.91 6.41 28.73
N SER A 152 -9.81 7.73 28.83
CA SER A 152 -10.90 8.58 29.36
C SER A 152 -12.07 8.75 28.39
N SER A 153 -11.81 8.73 27.09
CA SER A 153 -12.80 8.78 26.02
C SER A 153 -12.26 8.15 24.74
N LEU A 154 -13.14 7.84 23.78
CA LEU A 154 -12.77 7.31 22.47
C LEU A 154 -11.84 8.27 21.71
N ASP A 155 -12.17 9.56 21.72
CA ASP A 155 -11.35 10.60 21.07
C ASP A 155 -9.95 10.70 21.69
N ALA A 156 -9.84 10.53 23.01
CA ALA A 156 -8.55 10.51 23.69
C ALA A 156 -7.71 9.29 23.26
N ALA A 157 -8.32 8.10 23.20
CA ALA A 157 -7.64 6.89 22.72
C ALA A 157 -7.13 7.05 21.28
N ARG A 158 -7.98 7.58 20.38
CA ARG A 158 -7.63 7.80 18.97
C ARG A 158 -6.51 8.82 18.80
N LYS A 159 -6.55 9.92 19.55
CA LYS A 159 -5.48 10.91 19.56
C LYS A 159 -4.15 10.31 20.05
N THR A 160 -4.18 9.43 21.03
CA THR A 160 -2.99 8.69 21.47
C THR A 160 -2.45 7.78 20.37
N ILE A 161 -3.30 7.03 19.68
CA ILE A 161 -2.91 6.18 18.53
C ILE A 161 -2.25 7.04 17.43
N ASP A 162 -2.85 8.17 17.06
CA ASP A 162 -2.31 9.04 16.01
C ASP A 162 -0.97 9.65 16.41
N SER A 163 -0.81 10.05 17.69
CA SER A 163 0.47 10.52 18.24
C SER A 163 1.55 9.43 18.17
N LEU A 164 1.25 8.20 18.58
CA LEU A 164 2.20 7.08 18.55
C LEU A 164 2.62 6.73 17.12
N ARG A 165 1.70 6.85 16.14
CA ARG A 165 2.03 6.65 14.72
C ARG A 165 2.92 7.76 14.17
N ALA A 166 2.69 9.01 14.57
CA ALA A 166 3.59 10.12 14.25
C ALA A 166 4.99 9.89 14.85
N ASP A 167 5.07 9.47 16.12
CA ASP A 167 6.33 9.13 16.79
C ASP A 167 7.05 7.97 16.08
N ARG A 168 6.31 6.93 15.66
CA ARG A 168 6.85 5.82 14.85
C ARG A 168 7.48 6.33 13.56
N GLN A 169 6.76 7.18 12.82
CA GLN A 169 7.25 7.76 11.58
C GLN A 169 8.50 8.62 11.82
N GLN A 170 8.53 9.40 12.91
CA GLN A 170 9.69 10.20 13.28
C GLN A 170 10.91 9.31 13.58
N VAL A 171 10.74 8.22 14.32
CA VAL A 171 11.82 7.26 14.61
C VAL A 171 12.29 6.53 13.34
N GLN A 172 11.39 6.24 12.40
CA GLN A 172 11.77 5.64 11.11
C GLN A 172 12.53 6.63 10.22
N ALA A 173 12.10 7.89 10.20
CA ALA A 173 12.71 8.95 9.40
C ALA A 173 14.02 9.52 10.00
N ALA A 174 14.31 9.25 11.28
CA ALA A 174 15.53 9.73 11.92
C ALA A 174 16.79 9.31 11.13
N PRO A 175 17.77 10.21 10.93
CA PRO A 175 18.97 9.89 10.18
C PRO A 175 19.83 8.82 10.87
N PHE A 176 20.75 8.22 10.12
CA PHE A 176 21.80 7.37 10.70
C PHE A 176 22.93 8.24 11.26
N PRO A 177 23.60 7.81 12.35
CA PRO A 177 24.76 8.51 12.86
C PRO A 177 25.86 8.59 11.80
N SER A 178 26.48 9.77 11.67
CA SER A 178 27.55 10.02 10.70
C SER A 178 28.70 9.04 10.87
N SER A 179 29.00 8.60 12.09
CA SER A 179 30.01 7.57 12.39
C SER A 179 29.77 6.25 11.63
N LYS A 180 28.52 5.79 11.58
CA LYS A 180 28.13 4.58 10.84
C LYS A 180 28.22 4.80 9.33
N VAL A 181 27.79 5.97 8.85
CA VAL A 181 27.86 6.32 7.43
C VAL A 181 29.32 6.45 6.96
N LYS A 182 30.21 7.04 7.78
CA LYS A 182 31.66 7.10 7.53
C LYS A 182 32.28 5.71 7.44
N GLN A 183 31.89 4.79 8.32
CA GLN A 183 32.36 3.40 8.26
C GLN A 183 31.92 2.72 6.96
N ALA A 184 30.67 2.92 6.53
CA ALA A 184 30.16 2.39 5.28
C ALA A 184 30.88 2.99 4.06
N ILE A 185 31.09 4.32 4.03
CA ILE A 185 31.87 5.01 2.99
C ILE A 185 33.28 4.42 2.91
N ARG A 186 33.97 4.27 4.06
CA ARG A 186 35.32 3.70 4.12
C ARG A 186 35.36 2.30 3.55
N SER A 187 34.44 1.43 3.98
CA SER A 187 34.34 0.07 3.45
C SER A 187 34.09 0.05 1.94
N GLN A 188 33.28 0.96 1.41
CA GLN A 188 32.99 1.04 -0.01
C GLN A 188 34.18 1.54 -0.83
N VAL A 189 34.85 2.60 -0.38
CA VAL A 189 36.06 3.13 -1.04
C VAL A 189 37.20 2.12 -0.98
N ASP A 190 37.34 1.38 0.12
CA ASP A 190 38.33 0.31 0.25
C ASP A 190 38.07 -0.83 -0.74
N ALA A 191 36.81 -1.23 -0.90
CA ALA A 191 36.43 -2.23 -1.89
C ALA A 191 36.72 -1.75 -3.33
N LEU A 192 36.40 -0.49 -3.64
CA LEU A 192 36.70 0.11 -4.96
C LEU A 192 38.20 0.21 -5.21
N ALA A 193 38.98 0.64 -4.23
CA ALA A 193 40.43 0.74 -4.34
C ALA A 193 41.08 -0.64 -4.52
N ALA A 194 40.58 -1.67 -3.84
CA ALA A 194 41.02 -3.05 -4.03
C ALA A 194 40.71 -3.56 -5.44
N GLN A 195 39.51 -3.28 -5.96
CA GLN A 195 39.12 -3.60 -7.33
C GLN A 195 39.95 -2.82 -8.37
N GLY A 196 40.35 -1.59 -8.05
CA GLY A 196 41.07 -0.68 -8.94
C GLY A 196 42.56 -0.97 -9.11
N ARG A 197 43.11 -1.91 -8.35
CA ARG A 197 44.54 -2.24 -8.37
C ARG A 197 44.92 -2.89 -9.72
N PRO A 198 45.85 -2.29 -10.49
CA PRO A 198 46.33 -2.92 -11.72
C PRO A 198 47.07 -4.23 -11.43
N ASP A 199 46.87 -5.23 -12.29
CA ASP A 199 47.65 -6.46 -12.30
C ASP A 199 48.95 -6.26 -13.09
N LEU A 200 50.08 -6.36 -12.38
CA LEU A 200 51.42 -6.21 -12.93
C LEU A 200 52.12 -7.55 -13.15
N PHE A 201 51.52 -8.68 -12.75
CA PHE A 201 52.17 -9.99 -12.82
C PHE A 201 52.58 -10.32 -14.26
N GLY A 202 51.65 -10.18 -15.21
CA GLY A 202 51.93 -10.44 -16.62
C GLY A 202 53.00 -9.52 -17.22
N ALA A 203 53.06 -8.27 -16.76
CA ALA A 203 54.05 -7.30 -17.20
C ALA A 203 55.46 -7.63 -16.70
N VAL A 204 55.57 -8.09 -15.45
CA VAL A 204 56.86 -8.46 -14.84
C VAL A 204 57.38 -9.78 -15.40
N GLU A 205 56.54 -10.82 -15.45
CA GLU A 205 56.95 -12.18 -15.80
C GLU A 205 57.13 -12.38 -17.32
N TYR A 206 56.28 -11.75 -18.13
CA TYR A 206 56.20 -12.04 -19.57
C TYR A 206 56.38 -10.81 -20.46
N GLY A 207 56.63 -9.63 -19.90
CA GLY A 207 56.69 -8.37 -20.66
C GLY A 207 55.35 -7.99 -21.30
N ALA A 208 54.23 -8.52 -20.79
CA ALA A 208 52.90 -8.18 -21.29
C ALA A 208 52.50 -6.74 -20.91
N PRO A 209 51.50 -6.15 -21.58
CA PRO A 209 50.91 -4.89 -21.13
C PRO A 209 50.33 -4.98 -19.71
N VAL A 210 50.28 -3.87 -18.99
CA VAL A 210 49.67 -3.77 -17.65
C VAL A 210 48.19 -4.19 -17.70
N GLY A 211 47.79 -5.07 -16.76
CA GLY A 211 46.41 -5.51 -16.59
C GLY A 211 45.58 -4.47 -15.85
N TRP A 212 45.00 -3.52 -16.56
CA TRP A 212 44.11 -2.51 -15.96
C TRP A 212 42.80 -3.12 -15.45
N PRO A 213 42.21 -2.61 -14.35
CA PRO A 213 40.90 -3.05 -13.89
C PRO A 213 39.86 -2.74 -14.96
N LYS A 214 38.98 -3.70 -15.25
CA LYS A 214 37.95 -3.56 -16.28
C LYS A 214 36.56 -3.73 -15.70
N THR A 215 35.61 -2.98 -16.27
CA THR A 215 34.17 -3.15 -16.02
C THR A 215 33.45 -3.48 -17.32
N LEU A 216 32.41 -4.30 -17.22
CA LEU A 216 31.62 -4.75 -18.36
C LEU A 216 30.44 -3.80 -18.57
N LEU A 217 30.49 -3.01 -19.64
CA LEU A 217 29.38 -2.16 -20.04
C LEU A 217 28.46 -2.95 -20.97
N THR A 218 27.19 -3.02 -20.57
CA THR A 218 26.11 -3.53 -21.44
C THR A 218 25.48 -2.33 -22.14
N ILE A 219 25.71 -2.23 -23.44
CA ILE A 219 25.14 -1.18 -24.28
C ILE A 219 23.89 -1.76 -24.93
N PRO A 220 22.68 -1.32 -24.54
CA PRO A 220 21.48 -1.72 -25.27
C PRO A 220 21.60 -1.20 -26.70
N SER A 221 21.52 -2.11 -27.67
CA SER A 221 21.60 -1.79 -29.08
C SER A 221 20.25 -2.04 -29.71
N SER A 222 19.56 -0.96 -30.08
CA SER A 222 18.41 -1.04 -30.99
C SER A 222 18.91 -0.78 -32.40
N GLY A 223 18.84 -1.80 -33.25
CA GLY A 223 19.16 -1.70 -34.67
C GLY A 223 17.94 -1.99 -35.53
N LEU A 224 17.89 -1.40 -36.71
CA LEU A 224 17.01 -1.87 -37.78
C LEU A 224 17.85 -2.75 -38.70
N MET A 225 17.55 -4.05 -38.73
CA MET A 225 18.09 -4.89 -39.79
C MET A 225 17.27 -4.62 -41.06
N LEU A 226 17.97 -4.13 -42.08
CA LEU A 226 17.47 -4.04 -43.44
C LEU A 226 17.83 -5.34 -44.15
N ASN A 227 16.89 -6.28 -44.16
CA ASN A 227 16.91 -7.37 -45.13
C ASN A 227 16.06 -6.93 -46.32
N ASP A 228 16.41 -7.36 -47.54
CA ASP A 228 16.00 -6.78 -48.82
C ASP A 228 14.50 -6.44 -48.99
N ASP A 229 13.58 -7.00 -48.18
CA ASP A 229 12.16 -6.62 -48.18
C ASP A 229 11.51 -6.45 -46.78
N LYS A 230 12.24 -6.55 -45.66
CA LYS A 230 11.66 -6.46 -44.31
C LYS A 230 12.53 -5.67 -43.33
N ARG A 231 11.96 -4.59 -42.80
CA ARG A 231 12.51 -3.84 -41.66
C ARG A 231 12.17 -4.59 -40.38
N THR A 232 13.12 -5.34 -39.85
CA THR A 232 12.96 -5.99 -38.54
C THR A 232 13.67 -5.15 -37.49
N SER A 233 12.93 -4.68 -36.49
CA SER A 233 13.54 -4.07 -35.31
C SER A 233 14.25 -5.16 -34.51
N MET A 234 15.56 -5.03 -34.36
CA MET A 234 16.36 -5.89 -33.51
C MET A 234 16.67 -5.12 -32.24
N ILE A 235 16.20 -5.64 -31.12
CA ILE A 235 16.59 -5.19 -29.79
C ILE A 235 17.62 -6.20 -29.29
N GLY A 236 18.88 -5.79 -29.21
CA GLY A 236 19.98 -6.58 -28.68
C GLY A 236 20.73 -5.81 -27.59
N SER A 237 21.77 -6.45 -27.06
CA SER A 237 22.72 -5.80 -26.16
C SER A 237 24.14 -6.17 -26.57
N ALA A 238 24.97 -5.17 -26.86
CA ALA A 238 26.40 -5.37 -27.00
C ALA A 238 27.05 -5.32 -25.61
N ARG A 239 28.04 -6.18 -25.38
CA ARG A 239 28.88 -6.12 -24.17
C ARG A 239 30.25 -5.64 -24.59
N THR A 240 30.75 -4.59 -23.94
CA THR A 240 32.11 -4.10 -24.13
C THR A 240 32.81 -3.98 -22.79
N GLU A 241 34.10 -4.25 -22.77
CA GLU A 241 34.92 -4.00 -21.59
C GLU A 241 35.55 -2.62 -21.71
N THR A 242 35.55 -1.86 -20.62
CA THR A 242 36.31 -0.60 -20.51
C THR A 242 37.11 -0.60 -19.23
N VAL A 243 38.12 0.25 -19.14
CA VAL A 243 38.84 0.47 -17.88
C VAL A 243 37.86 1.01 -16.84
N ASP A 244 37.87 0.41 -15.65
CA ASP A 244 37.10 0.90 -14.52
C ASP A 244 37.80 2.12 -13.92
N THR A 245 37.51 3.29 -14.50
CA THR A 245 38.13 4.56 -14.11
C THR A 245 37.79 4.95 -12.67
N MET A 246 36.62 4.57 -12.16
CA MET A 246 36.21 4.88 -10.79
C MET A 246 37.00 4.05 -9.78
N ALA A 247 37.11 2.73 -10.00
CA ALA A 247 37.91 1.86 -9.16
C ALA A 247 39.39 2.29 -9.20
N LEU A 248 39.92 2.56 -10.39
CA LEU A 248 41.30 3.05 -10.57
C LEU A 248 41.52 4.39 -9.84
N PHE A 249 40.58 5.33 -9.94
CA PHE A 249 40.66 6.61 -9.21
C PHE A 249 40.65 6.39 -7.69
N ALA A 250 39.79 5.52 -7.17
CA ALA A 250 39.76 5.17 -5.75
C ALA A 250 41.07 4.51 -5.30
N TRP A 251 41.72 3.71 -6.15
CA TRP A 251 43.02 3.12 -5.86
C TRP A 251 44.13 4.18 -5.77
N VAL A 252 44.20 5.12 -6.73
CA VAL A 252 45.24 6.17 -6.75
C VAL A 252 45.01 7.22 -5.65
N HIS A 253 43.76 7.64 -5.43
CA HIS A 253 43.41 8.80 -4.63
C HIS A 253 42.56 8.45 -3.39
N ARG A 254 42.72 7.24 -2.85
CA ARG A 254 41.93 6.71 -1.73
C ARG A 254 41.71 7.72 -0.60
N ASP A 255 42.80 8.22 -0.03
CA ASP A 255 42.73 9.08 1.16
C ASP A 255 42.15 10.47 0.84
N ALA A 256 42.44 11.01 -0.34
CA ALA A 256 41.87 12.27 -0.81
C ALA A 256 40.36 12.14 -1.06
N LEU A 257 39.92 11.03 -1.64
CA LEU A 257 38.49 10.72 -1.85
C LEU A 257 37.77 10.57 -0.51
N LEU A 258 38.35 9.84 0.45
CA LEU A 258 37.79 9.71 1.80
C LEU A 258 37.70 11.05 2.51
N ALA A 259 38.74 11.89 2.45
CA ALA A 259 38.73 13.21 3.06
C ALA A 259 37.66 14.13 2.46
N ALA A 260 37.48 14.07 1.13
CA ALA A 260 36.44 14.82 0.45
C ALA A 260 35.04 14.36 0.89
N LEU A 261 34.77 13.05 0.91
CA LEU A 261 33.48 12.50 1.34
C LEU A 261 33.19 12.74 2.83
N ASP A 262 34.20 12.65 3.70
CA ASP A 262 34.06 12.93 5.13
C ASP A 262 33.71 14.42 5.36
N LYS A 263 34.21 15.33 4.52
CA LYS A 263 33.85 16.76 4.55
C LYS A 263 32.40 16.97 4.11
N GLU A 264 32.00 16.44 2.96
CA GLU A 264 30.61 16.55 2.46
C GLU A 264 29.62 15.97 3.48
N LEU A 265 29.95 14.82 4.08
CA LEU A 265 29.10 14.22 5.11
C LEU A 265 28.97 15.12 6.35
N ALA A 266 30.04 15.80 6.77
CA ALA A 266 29.98 16.71 7.90
C ALA A 266 29.07 17.93 7.66
N GLU A 267 28.84 18.32 6.40
CA GLU A 267 27.94 19.43 6.04
C GLU A 267 26.46 19.00 6.05
N VAL A 268 26.15 17.73 5.79
CA VAL A 268 24.77 17.23 5.67
C VAL A 268 24.31 16.35 6.84
N ALA A 269 25.22 15.90 7.70
CA ALA A 269 24.88 15.05 8.84
C ALA A 269 24.16 15.84 9.94
N ASP A 270 23.10 15.25 10.48
CA ASP A 270 22.38 15.72 11.66
C ASP A 270 22.49 14.65 12.75
N ASP A 271 23.64 14.64 13.43
CA ASP A 271 23.95 13.66 14.47
C ASP A 271 23.10 13.84 15.74
N ASP A 272 22.55 15.04 15.97
CA ASP A 272 21.69 15.33 17.12
C ASP A 272 20.31 14.65 16.97
N ALA A 273 19.79 14.55 15.75
CA ALA A 273 18.55 13.82 15.44
C ALA A 273 18.77 12.34 15.11
N ALA A 274 20.02 11.88 14.99
CA ALA A 274 20.35 10.55 14.53
C ALA A 274 20.03 9.45 15.55
N LEU A 275 19.63 8.28 15.06
CA LEU A 275 19.42 7.09 15.88
C LEU A 275 20.21 5.91 15.32
N ASP A 276 21.02 5.28 16.18
CA ASP A 276 21.65 4.00 15.87
C ASP A 276 20.61 2.87 15.74
N ASP A 277 21.01 1.73 15.15
CA ASP A 277 20.09 0.64 14.85
C ASP A 277 19.45 0.02 16.10
N ALA A 278 20.20 -0.12 17.19
CA ALA A 278 19.72 -0.76 18.41
C ALA A 278 18.72 0.16 19.13
N THR A 279 19.04 1.45 19.23
CA THR A 279 18.15 2.47 19.79
C THR A 279 16.89 2.62 18.96
N ARG A 280 17.01 2.63 17.63
CA ARG A 280 15.86 2.68 16.71
C ARG A 280 14.97 1.45 16.86
N ALA A 281 15.54 0.25 16.82
CA ALA A 281 14.79 -0.99 17.01
C ALA A 281 14.06 -1.02 18.36
N LYS A 282 14.74 -0.64 19.44
CA LYS A 282 14.14 -0.56 20.78
C LYS A 282 12.98 0.45 20.83
N LYS A 283 13.14 1.65 20.29
CA LYS A 283 12.07 2.66 20.24
C LYS A 283 10.88 2.18 19.42
N LEU A 284 11.12 1.58 18.25
CA LEU A 284 10.05 1.03 17.41
C LEU A 284 9.29 -0.10 18.11
N GLN A 285 9.99 -0.99 18.82
CA GLN A 285 9.33 -2.03 19.62
C GLN A 285 8.46 -1.43 20.73
N GLN A 286 9.00 -0.46 21.49
CA GLN A 286 8.25 0.21 22.55
C GLN A 286 7.00 0.93 22.01
N ILE A 287 7.11 1.59 20.86
CA ILE A 287 5.99 2.25 20.20
C ILE A 287 4.97 1.22 19.71
N ALA A 288 5.41 0.09 19.14
CA ALA A 288 4.51 -0.97 18.69
C ALA A 288 3.72 -1.60 19.84
N GLU A 289 4.37 -1.86 20.98
CA GLU A 289 3.71 -2.35 22.20
C GLU A 289 2.69 -1.33 22.74
N ALA A 290 3.06 -0.04 22.80
CA ALA A 290 2.19 1.03 23.25
C ALA A 290 1.00 1.25 22.30
N LEU A 291 1.21 1.11 21.00
CA LEU A 291 0.18 1.24 19.97
C LEU A 291 -0.86 0.13 20.12
N LEU A 292 -0.42 -1.12 20.26
CA LEU A 292 -1.30 -2.27 20.47
C LEU A 292 -2.13 -2.12 21.76
N ASP A 293 -1.53 -1.65 22.84
CA ASP A 293 -2.25 -1.34 24.09
C ASP A 293 -3.30 -0.24 23.91
N ALA A 294 -2.98 0.84 23.18
CA ALA A 294 -3.89 1.93 22.90
C ALA A 294 -5.07 1.49 22.00
N GLU A 295 -4.79 0.65 21.01
CA GLU A 295 -5.81 0.09 20.12
C GLU A 295 -6.72 -0.91 20.84
N ARG A 296 -6.21 -1.68 21.81
CA ARG A 296 -7.06 -2.49 22.71
C ARG A 296 -8.01 -1.63 23.54
N ALA A 297 -7.53 -0.46 24.02
CA ALA A 297 -8.37 0.48 24.75
C ALA A 297 -9.46 1.11 23.86
N ASP A 298 -9.12 1.51 22.63
CA ASP A 298 -10.08 1.98 21.62
C ASP A 298 -11.13 0.90 21.32
N CYS A 299 -10.71 -0.33 21.05
CA CYS A 299 -11.62 -1.46 20.79
C CYS A 299 -12.55 -1.76 21.97
N ALA A 300 -12.04 -1.70 23.20
CA ALA A 300 -12.85 -1.91 24.40
C ALA A 300 -13.90 -0.80 24.58
N LEU A 301 -13.55 0.45 24.27
CA LEU A 301 -14.48 1.58 24.32
C LEU A 301 -15.56 1.47 23.22
N VAL A 302 -15.19 1.07 22.01
CA VAL A 302 -16.15 0.82 20.92
C VAL A 302 -17.11 -0.32 21.30
N ALA A 303 -16.59 -1.42 21.85
CA ALA A 303 -17.41 -2.56 22.26
C ALA A 303 -18.34 -2.24 23.45
N ALA A 304 -17.95 -1.31 24.33
CA ALA A 304 -18.80 -0.84 25.44
C ALA A 304 -19.74 0.31 25.03
N GLY A 305 -19.51 0.92 23.86
CA GLY A 305 -20.30 2.00 23.31
C GLY A 305 -21.65 1.54 22.74
N ASN A 306 -22.37 2.47 22.14
CA ASN A 306 -23.57 2.15 21.35
C ASN A 306 -23.20 1.88 19.88
N ASP A 307 -24.17 1.40 19.10
CA ASP A 307 -24.03 1.07 17.67
C ASP A 307 -23.57 2.24 16.77
N THR A 308 -23.41 3.44 17.31
CA THR A 308 -22.89 4.59 16.55
C THR A 308 -21.37 4.68 16.54
N MET A 309 -20.69 3.96 17.44
CA MET A 309 -19.23 3.89 17.49
C MET A 309 -18.74 2.78 16.57
N ALA A 310 -18.03 3.17 15.51
CA ALA A 310 -17.36 2.23 14.62
C ALA A 310 -15.89 2.04 15.04
N TYR A 311 -15.35 0.84 14.83
CA TYR A 311 -13.91 0.56 14.97
C TYR A 311 -13.09 1.42 13.98
N ARG A 312 -11.76 1.48 14.10
CA ARG A 312 -10.95 2.08 13.03
C ARG A 312 -10.74 1.05 11.92
N ILE A 313 -10.63 1.53 10.69
CA ILE A 313 -10.34 0.66 9.52
C ILE A 313 -8.94 0.04 9.60
N ASP A 314 -8.04 0.70 10.33
CA ASP A 314 -6.64 0.35 10.50
C ASP A 314 -6.32 -0.16 11.92
N THR A 315 -7.33 -0.65 12.64
CA THR A 315 -7.16 -1.30 13.93
C THR A 315 -6.39 -2.62 13.77
N ASP A 316 -5.38 -2.86 14.61
CA ASP A 316 -4.67 -4.14 14.65
C ASP A 316 -5.65 -5.29 14.97
N PRO A 317 -5.69 -6.35 14.14
CA PRO A 317 -6.56 -7.52 14.37
C PRO A 317 -6.41 -8.16 15.75
N ARG A 318 -5.22 -8.10 16.36
CA ARG A 318 -4.96 -8.61 17.70
C ARG A 318 -5.70 -7.79 18.77
N ALA A 319 -5.73 -6.47 18.60
CA ALA A 319 -6.51 -5.58 19.46
C ALA A 319 -8.02 -5.78 19.24
N LEU A 320 -8.45 -5.84 17.98
CA LEU A 320 -9.85 -6.06 17.61
C LEU A 320 -10.41 -7.36 18.21
N LEU A 321 -9.69 -8.47 18.05
CA LEU A 321 -10.14 -9.80 18.44
C LEU A 321 -9.81 -10.16 19.89
N GLY A 322 -9.04 -9.33 20.60
CA GLY A 322 -8.66 -9.60 21.99
C GLY A 322 -7.73 -10.81 22.13
N ILE A 323 -6.75 -10.93 21.24
CA ILE A 323 -5.83 -12.08 21.17
C ILE A 323 -4.36 -11.66 21.31
N VAL A 324 -3.50 -12.65 21.56
CA VAL A 324 -2.04 -12.54 21.56
C VAL A 324 -1.50 -13.34 20.39
N GLY A 325 -0.62 -12.72 19.60
CA GLY A 325 0.01 -13.34 18.45
C GLY A 325 1.18 -12.51 17.92
N PRO A 326 1.95 -13.04 16.95
CA PRO A 326 3.04 -12.31 16.31
C PRO A 326 2.52 -11.03 15.64
N ALA A 327 3.40 -10.04 15.47
CA ALA A 327 3.09 -8.85 14.68
C ALA A 327 2.77 -9.26 13.23
N GLY A 328 1.87 -8.52 12.57
CA GLY A 328 1.59 -8.73 11.15
C GLY A 328 2.87 -8.53 10.33
N LYS A 329 2.95 -9.17 9.16
CA LYS A 329 4.10 -8.98 8.24
C LYS A 329 4.23 -7.54 7.73
N ASP A 330 3.15 -6.77 7.79
CA ASP A 330 3.05 -5.40 7.30
C ASP A 330 3.13 -4.35 8.44
N ASP A 331 3.26 -4.80 9.71
CA ASP A 331 3.41 -3.94 10.90
C ASP A 331 4.87 -3.60 11.21
#